data_AF-A0A7Y6X7R5-F1
#
_entry.id   AF-A0A7Y6X7R5-F1
#
_cell.length_a   1.000
_cell.length_b   1.000
_cell.length_c   1.000
_cell.angle_alpha   90.00
_cell.angle_beta   90.00
_cell.angle_gamma   90.00
#
_symmetry.space_group_name_H-M   'P 1'
#
loop_
_entity.id
_entity.type
_entity.pdbx_description
1 polymer ?
#
loop_
_entity_poly.entity_id
_entity_poly.type
_entity_poly.pdbx_seq_one_letter_code
_entity_poly.pdbx_strand_id
1 'polypeptide(L)'
;MLALLLVCAGSLAYLQLRTGPLEERLVREVNELARARYARPSHVQPPSPGTFARHLEPLLEDVLHLYQERQKSGTGPDSTLGQHCRDVADGKLPTSSLPSACGETLERARPLLEQVLAATHAEFGGLPERLGVLAPVTHARSNGKFALMYVVNLAALDTRLKLSQGRPLAALDTCLDALALSRELELGGGMEGQLLSATGHGVLYRPCADALDAAPTERKPLAIAQLVKLAEGFAPFSMSLRHESALVQLVYFRGLLSDEALAALPPHSEDCVPLELRDEEAINDGPLGSRRAWWTLVEGFDALTAAADLPTSARRRAFALLEASEEENQLGSIHGPHIATYGEYAERLDVRRLQHDALITLAEVDLARAERGHWPESPPHHKDSSFVLETLGPTEARIQPCARAHSAQGLRVTADLPSTARRPEP
;
A
#
# COMPACT_ATOMS: atom_id res chain seq x y z
N MET A 1 40.95 -26.10 -34.77
CA MET A 1 41.01 -25.69 -33.34
C MET A 1 39.98 -24.61 -33.03
N LEU A 2 39.97 -23.47 -33.75
CA LEU A 2 39.00 -22.37 -33.53
C LEU A 2 37.52 -22.82 -33.64
N ALA A 3 37.16 -23.59 -34.67
CA ALA A 3 35.79 -24.09 -34.85
C ALA A 3 35.33 -25.03 -33.72
N LEU A 4 36.24 -25.82 -33.15
CA LEU A 4 35.95 -26.76 -32.07
C LEU A 4 35.78 -26.01 -30.74
N LEU A 5 36.57 -24.95 -30.52
CA LEU A 5 36.39 -24.03 -29.40
C LEU A 5 35.07 -23.25 -29.49
N LEU A 6 34.67 -22.81 -30.69
CA LEU A 6 33.38 -22.15 -30.91
C LEU A 6 32.19 -23.09 -30.68
N VAL A 7 32.28 -24.36 -31.11
CA VAL A 7 31.23 -25.36 -30.87
C VAL A 7 31.13 -25.71 -29.37
N CYS A 8 32.25 -25.87 -28.68
CA CYS A 8 32.25 -26.10 -27.23
C CYS A 8 31.70 -24.89 -26.46
N ALA A 9 32.11 -23.67 -26.83
CA ALA A 9 31.59 -22.44 -26.23
C ALA A 9 30.09 -22.27 -26.49
N GLY A 10 29.61 -22.54 -27.71
CA GLY A 10 28.19 -22.50 -28.05
C GLY A 10 27.37 -23.57 -27.33
N SER A 11 27.91 -24.78 -27.16
CA SER A 11 27.26 -25.85 -26.41
C SER A 11 27.18 -25.54 -24.92
N LEU A 12 28.23 -24.97 -24.35
CA LEU A 12 28.28 -24.59 -22.94
C LEU A 12 27.37 -23.38 -22.65
N ALA A 13 27.34 -22.38 -23.53
CA ALA A 13 26.38 -21.28 -23.48
C ALA A 13 24.93 -21.78 -23.61
N TYR A 14 24.66 -22.72 -24.52
CA TYR A 14 23.34 -23.32 -24.67
C TYR A 14 22.90 -24.12 -23.43
N LEU A 15 23.82 -24.85 -22.79
CA LEU A 15 23.56 -25.58 -21.54
C LEU A 15 23.31 -24.63 -20.37
N GLN A 16 24.06 -23.54 -20.26
CA GLN A 16 23.89 -22.52 -19.22
C GLN A 16 22.62 -21.68 -19.42
N LEU A 17 22.17 -21.49 -20.66
CA LEU A 17 20.96 -20.73 -21.02
C LEU A 17 19.73 -21.63 -21.23
N ARG A 18 19.66 -22.80 -20.58
CA ARG A 18 18.43 -23.61 -20.58
C ARG A 18 17.35 -22.90 -19.77
N THR A 19 16.13 -22.88 -20.30
CA THR A 19 14.96 -22.23 -19.68
C THR A 19 14.22 -23.14 -18.71
N GLY A 20 14.39 -24.47 -18.79
CA GLY A 20 13.70 -25.43 -17.92
C GLY A 20 13.69 -25.07 -16.42
N PRO A 21 14.83 -24.73 -15.79
CA PRO A 21 14.85 -24.30 -14.39
C PRO A 21 14.04 -23.02 -14.11
N LEU A 22 14.01 -22.07 -15.06
CA LEU A 22 13.22 -20.84 -14.95
C LEU A 22 11.72 -21.13 -15.15
N GLU A 23 11.37 -22.03 -16.08
CA GLU A 23 9.99 -22.49 -16.30
C GLU A 23 9.43 -23.17 -15.05
N GLU A 24 10.14 -24.16 -14.50
CA GLU A 24 9.75 -24.87 -13.27
C GLU A 24 9.56 -23.90 -12.10
N ARG A 25 10.49 -22.94 -11.98
CA ARG A 25 10.43 -21.90 -10.95
C ARG A 25 9.21 -21.00 -11.12
N LEU A 26 8.98 -20.48 -12.32
CA LEU A 26 7.86 -19.58 -12.60
C LEU A 26 6.52 -20.28 -12.34
N VAL A 27 6.35 -21.50 -12.83
CA VAL A 27 5.13 -22.30 -12.59
C VAL A 27 4.88 -22.48 -11.11
N ARG A 28 5.91 -22.83 -10.33
CA ARG A 28 5.80 -22.97 -8.87
C ARG A 28 5.40 -21.64 -8.22
N GLU A 29 6.09 -20.55 -8.54
CA GLU A 29 5.82 -19.23 -7.95
C GLU A 29 4.41 -18.73 -8.27
N VAL A 30 3.97 -18.82 -9.51
CA VAL A 30 2.62 -18.41 -9.92
C VAL A 30 1.55 -19.24 -9.18
N ASN A 31 1.75 -20.55 -9.06
CA ASN A 31 0.83 -21.41 -8.30
C ASN A 31 0.81 -21.10 -6.79
N GLU A 32 1.96 -20.79 -6.19
CA GLU A 32 2.05 -20.34 -4.80
C GLU A 32 1.30 -19.03 -4.58
N LEU A 33 1.52 -18.04 -5.45
CA LEU A 33 0.91 -16.72 -5.36
C LEU A 33 -0.61 -16.77 -5.60
N ALA A 34 -1.07 -17.57 -6.57
CA ALA A 34 -2.51 -17.74 -6.84
C ALA A 34 -3.28 -18.39 -5.68
N ARG A 35 -2.62 -19.16 -4.82
CA ARG A 35 -3.22 -19.85 -3.66
C ARG A 35 -2.89 -19.16 -2.33
N ALA A 36 -2.24 -17.99 -2.38
CA ALA A 36 -1.79 -17.29 -1.19
C ALA A 36 -2.98 -16.93 -0.30
N ARG A 37 -2.82 -17.16 1.01
CA ARG A 37 -3.74 -16.68 2.04
C ARG A 37 -3.05 -15.57 2.81
N TYR A 38 -3.72 -14.43 2.89
CA TYR A 38 -3.17 -13.23 3.53
C TYR A 38 -3.59 -13.18 5.00
N ALA A 39 -2.86 -13.92 5.84
CA ALA A 39 -3.04 -13.87 7.28
C ALA A 39 -2.62 -12.48 7.80
N ARG A 40 -3.51 -11.83 8.57
CA ARG A 40 -3.24 -10.56 9.25
C ARG A 40 -4.07 -10.45 10.53
N PRO A 41 -3.62 -9.68 11.54
CA PRO A 41 -4.47 -9.37 12.69
C PRO A 41 -5.67 -8.49 12.29
N SER A 42 -6.86 -8.82 12.79
CA SER A 42 -8.00 -7.90 12.72
C SER A 42 -7.86 -6.75 13.70
N HIS A 43 -8.02 -5.52 13.21
CA HIS A 43 -7.95 -4.32 14.03
C HIS A 43 -9.20 -4.13 14.90
N VAL A 44 -10.22 -5.00 14.78
CA VAL A 44 -11.39 -5.01 15.67
C VAL A 44 -11.46 -6.28 16.51
N GLN A 45 -12.26 -6.25 17.58
CA GLN A 45 -12.47 -7.39 18.48
C GLN A 45 -13.96 -7.47 18.88
N PRO A 46 -14.66 -8.60 18.65
CA PRO A 46 -14.21 -9.77 17.87
C PRO A 46 -14.14 -9.48 16.36
N PRO A 47 -13.31 -10.22 15.59
CA PRO A 47 -13.29 -10.13 14.13
C PRO A 47 -14.56 -10.69 13.49
N SER A 48 -14.86 -10.23 12.27
CA SER A 48 -15.92 -10.81 11.44
C SER A 48 -15.42 -12.11 10.78
N PRO A 49 -16.17 -13.22 10.81
CA PRO A 49 -15.70 -14.48 10.23
C PRO A 49 -15.35 -14.37 8.74
N GLY A 50 -14.31 -15.08 8.31
CA GLY A 50 -13.92 -15.20 6.90
C GLY A 50 -12.92 -14.15 6.40
N THR A 51 -12.89 -13.89 5.09
CA THR A 51 -11.90 -13.02 4.44
C THR A 51 -12.49 -11.68 4.00
N PHE A 52 -11.66 -10.64 3.91
CA PHE A 52 -12.03 -9.35 3.31
C PHE A 52 -12.62 -9.55 1.91
N ALA A 53 -11.94 -10.32 1.05
CA ALA A 53 -12.42 -10.70 -0.28
C ALA A 53 -13.88 -11.17 -0.31
N ARG A 54 -14.24 -12.08 0.62
CA ARG A 54 -15.60 -12.65 0.68
C ARG A 54 -16.67 -11.61 0.98
N HIS A 55 -16.35 -10.65 1.85
CA HIS A 55 -17.28 -9.58 2.22
C HIS A 55 -17.32 -8.46 1.18
N LEU A 56 -16.22 -8.23 0.46
CA LEU A 56 -16.13 -7.20 -0.58
C LEU A 56 -16.72 -7.65 -1.93
N GLU A 57 -16.59 -8.92 -2.32
CA GLU A 57 -17.07 -9.45 -3.61
C GLU A 57 -18.51 -9.01 -3.96
N PRO A 58 -19.53 -9.15 -3.07
CA PRO A 58 -20.89 -8.73 -3.41
C PRO A 58 -21.06 -7.20 -3.59
N LEU A 59 -20.11 -6.40 -3.11
CA LEU A 59 -20.12 -4.93 -3.20
C LEU A 59 -19.30 -4.41 -4.40
N LEU A 60 -18.54 -5.30 -5.07
CA LEU A 60 -17.49 -4.88 -6.00
C LEU A 60 -18.05 -4.11 -7.21
N GLU A 61 -19.17 -4.55 -7.77
CA GLU A 61 -19.78 -3.88 -8.92
C GLU A 61 -20.30 -2.48 -8.56
N ASP A 62 -20.85 -2.30 -7.36
CA ASP A 62 -21.29 -0.98 -6.87
C ASP A 62 -20.10 -0.04 -6.64
N VAL A 63 -18.98 -0.57 -6.11
CA VAL A 63 -17.72 0.18 -5.94
C VAL A 63 -17.15 0.61 -7.30
N LEU A 64 -17.16 -0.29 -8.29
CA LEU A 64 -16.72 0.02 -9.65
C LEU A 64 -17.62 1.07 -10.31
N HIS A 65 -18.93 0.97 -10.15
CA HIS A 65 -19.89 1.96 -10.65
C HIS A 65 -19.64 3.34 -10.03
N LEU A 66 -19.48 3.42 -8.70
CA LEU A 66 -19.16 4.67 -8.00
C LEU A 66 -17.89 5.33 -8.56
N TYR A 67 -16.86 4.54 -8.86
CA TYR A 67 -15.62 5.04 -9.46
C TYR A 67 -15.81 5.54 -10.90
N GLN A 68 -16.61 4.84 -11.72
CA GLN A 68 -16.95 5.29 -13.07
C GLN A 68 -17.75 6.62 -13.06
N GLU A 69 -18.68 6.79 -12.13
CA GLU A 69 -19.44 8.05 -11.97
C GLU A 69 -18.52 9.22 -11.60
N ARG A 70 -17.49 8.98 -10.78
CA ARG A 70 -16.46 9.99 -10.48
C ARG A 70 -15.71 10.43 -11.74
N GLN A 71 -15.31 9.48 -12.59
CA GLN A 71 -14.60 9.80 -13.83
C GLN A 71 -15.46 10.67 -14.76
N LYS A 72 -16.78 10.40 -14.83
CA LYS A 72 -17.73 11.18 -15.63
C LYS A 72 -18.02 12.57 -15.07
N SER A 73 -18.03 12.73 -13.75
CA SER A 73 -18.40 13.99 -13.08
C SER A 73 -17.28 15.04 -13.02
N GLY A 74 -16.07 14.71 -13.51
CA GLY A 74 -14.94 15.64 -13.49
C GLY A 74 -14.39 15.89 -12.08
N THR A 75 -14.73 15.06 -11.09
CA THR A 75 -14.16 15.03 -9.72
C THR A 75 -12.95 14.09 -9.63
N GLY A 76 -12.30 13.83 -10.76
CA GLY A 76 -11.07 13.04 -10.87
C GLY A 76 -9.95 13.59 -9.99
N PRO A 77 -8.92 12.80 -9.69
CA PRO A 77 -7.84 13.23 -8.80
C PRO A 77 -7.17 14.50 -9.30
N ASP A 78 -6.91 14.64 -10.59
CA ASP A 78 -6.21 15.80 -11.15
C ASP A 78 -7.11 17.00 -11.44
N SER A 79 -8.40 16.90 -11.14
CA SER A 79 -9.33 18.02 -11.31
C SER A 79 -9.20 19.05 -10.18
N THR A 80 -9.42 20.33 -10.50
CA THR A 80 -9.48 21.40 -9.49
C THR A 80 -10.53 21.13 -8.43
N LEU A 81 -11.65 20.51 -8.83
CA LEU A 81 -12.73 20.12 -7.92
C LEU A 81 -12.28 19.00 -6.97
N GLY A 82 -11.64 17.95 -7.51
CA GLY A 82 -11.07 16.86 -6.73
C GLY A 82 -9.98 17.31 -5.76
N GLN A 83 -9.14 18.27 -6.16
CA GLN A 83 -8.13 18.89 -5.31
C GLN A 83 -8.78 19.66 -4.14
N HIS A 84 -9.81 20.47 -4.40
CA HIS A 84 -10.55 21.15 -3.33
C HIS A 84 -11.12 20.17 -2.30
N CYS A 85 -11.70 19.06 -2.75
CA CYS A 85 -12.31 18.09 -1.84
C CYS A 85 -11.25 17.38 -0.98
N ARG A 86 -10.05 17.12 -1.52
CA ARG A 86 -8.90 16.65 -0.75
C ARG A 86 -8.39 17.69 0.24
N ASP A 87 -8.28 18.95 -0.16
CA ASP A 87 -7.80 20.00 0.74
C ASP A 87 -8.76 20.25 1.91
N VAL A 88 -10.07 20.06 1.71
CA VAL A 88 -11.04 20.00 2.82
C VAL A 88 -10.80 18.76 3.69
N ALA A 89 -10.69 17.56 3.11
CA ALA A 89 -10.42 16.33 3.87
C ALA A 89 -9.15 16.45 4.74
N ASP A 90 -8.07 16.98 4.16
CA ASP A 90 -6.78 17.24 4.82
C ASP A 90 -6.84 18.34 5.89
N GLY A 91 -7.94 19.10 5.97
CA GLY A 91 -8.09 20.22 6.91
C GLY A 91 -7.34 21.50 6.50
N LYS A 92 -6.84 21.57 5.27
CA LYS A 92 -6.23 22.79 4.71
C LYS A 92 -7.28 23.86 4.39
N LEU A 93 -8.50 23.41 4.09
CA LEU A 93 -9.66 24.26 3.87
C LEU A 93 -10.79 23.90 4.85
N PRO A 94 -11.62 24.88 5.27
CA PRO A 94 -12.74 24.61 6.18
C PRO A 94 -13.84 23.81 5.49
N THR A 95 -14.62 23.04 6.24
CA THR A 95 -15.74 22.26 5.69
C THR A 95 -16.84 23.10 5.04
N SER A 96 -16.95 24.38 5.43
CA SER A 96 -17.84 25.36 4.78
C SER A 96 -17.45 25.67 3.33
N SER A 97 -16.22 25.35 2.91
CA SER A 97 -15.75 25.49 1.53
C SER A 97 -15.93 24.21 0.70
N LEU A 98 -16.53 23.16 1.25
CA LEU A 98 -16.74 21.90 0.55
C LEU A 98 -17.62 22.13 -0.69
N PRO A 99 -17.15 21.79 -1.90
CA PRO A 99 -17.98 21.86 -3.09
C PRO A 99 -19.22 20.96 -2.96
N SER A 100 -20.39 21.47 -3.34
CA SER A 100 -21.67 20.75 -3.20
C SER A 100 -21.64 19.37 -3.85
N ALA A 101 -21.04 19.26 -5.04
CA ALA A 101 -20.88 18.00 -5.76
C ALA A 101 -20.14 16.92 -4.93
N CYS A 102 -19.12 17.30 -4.16
CA CYS A 102 -18.40 16.36 -3.29
C CYS A 102 -19.23 15.96 -2.07
N GLY A 103 -19.96 16.91 -1.47
CA GLY A 103 -20.89 16.62 -0.39
C GLY A 103 -22.00 15.66 -0.82
N GLU A 104 -22.66 15.94 -1.94
CA GLU A 104 -23.73 15.09 -2.50
C GLU A 104 -23.22 13.70 -2.90
N THR A 105 -22.03 13.62 -3.48
CA THR A 105 -21.41 12.33 -3.84
C THR A 105 -21.13 11.50 -2.59
N LEU A 106 -20.55 12.12 -1.55
CA LEU A 106 -20.28 11.43 -0.30
C LEU A 106 -21.59 10.96 0.37
N GLU A 107 -22.61 11.81 0.46
CA GLU A 107 -23.90 11.41 1.06
C GLU A 107 -24.53 10.23 0.33
N ARG A 108 -24.48 10.22 -1.02
CA ARG A 108 -24.99 9.09 -1.81
C ARG A 108 -24.17 7.82 -1.60
N ALA A 109 -22.84 7.95 -1.50
CA ALA A 109 -21.93 6.82 -1.37
C ALA A 109 -21.82 6.29 0.07
N ARG A 110 -22.26 7.04 1.08
CA ARG A 110 -22.10 6.74 2.51
C ARG A 110 -22.54 5.32 2.90
N PRO A 111 -23.71 4.78 2.46
CA PRO A 111 -24.10 3.42 2.81
C PRO A 111 -23.19 2.34 2.22
N LEU A 112 -22.65 2.55 1.02
CA LEU A 112 -21.70 1.64 0.38
C LEU A 112 -20.33 1.74 1.06
N LEU A 113 -19.88 2.96 1.36
CA LEU A 113 -18.66 3.24 2.11
C LEU A 113 -18.65 2.48 3.45
N GLU A 114 -19.72 2.59 4.24
CA GLU A 114 -19.84 1.90 5.53
C GLU A 114 -19.75 0.37 5.39
N GLN A 115 -20.37 -0.21 4.36
CA GLN A 115 -20.30 -1.66 4.10
C GLN A 115 -18.89 -2.11 3.68
N VAL A 116 -18.22 -1.34 2.81
CA VAL A 116 -16.85 -1.63 2.37
C VAL A 116 -15.86 -1.50 3.55
N LEU A 117 -16.03 -0.47 4.39
CA LEU A 117 -15.20 -0.29 5.59
C LEU A 117 -15.43 -1.42 6.60
N ALA A 118 -16.68 -1.83 6.82
CA ALA A 118 -17.00 -2.97 7.69
C ALA A 118 -16.41 -4.29 7.19
N ALA A 119 -16.27 -4.49 5.87
CA ALA A 119 -15.60 -5.67 5.33
C ALA A 119 -14.16 -5.83 5.84
N THR A 120 -13.48 -4.73 6.19
CA THR A 120 -12.11 -4.75 6.73
C THR A 120 -12.03 -5.37 8.13
N HIS A 121 -13.15 -5.63 8.79
CA HIS A 121 -13.22 -6.28 10.11
C HIS A 121 -12.97 -7.79 10.05
N ALA A 122 -12.86 -8.36 8.84
CA ALA A 122 -12.64 -9.78 8.60
C ALA A 122 -11.41 -10.36 9.32
N GLU A 123 -11.46 -11.67 9.61
CA GLU A 123 -10.35 -12.43 10.21
C GLU A 123 -9.10 -12.47 9.31
N PHE A 124 -9.31 -12.64 8.01
CA PHE A 124 -8.23 -12.73 7.02
C PHE A 124 -8.33 -11.58 6.03
N GLY A 125 -7.17 -11.12 5.55
CA GLY A 125 -7.11 -10.13 4.49
C GLY A 125 -7.17 -10.75 3.10
N GLY A 126 -6.87 -9.92 2.11
CA GLY A 126 -6.74 -10.33 0.72
C GLY A 126 -7.86 -9.77 -0.15
N LEU A 127 -7.48 -9.29 -1.32
CA LEU A 127 -8.41 -8.79 -2.32
C LEU A 127 -9.26 -9.92 -2.95
N PRO A 128 -10.48 -9.61 -3.44
CA PRO A 128 -11.20 -10.44 -4.38
C PRO A 128 -10.31 -10.98 -5.50
N GLU A 129 -10.50 -12.24 -5.89
CA GLU A 129 -9.66 -12.91 -6.90
C GLU A 129 -9.61 -12.11 -8.21
N ARG A 130 -10.74 -11.53 -8.63
CA ARG A 130 -10.86 -10.69 -9.84
C ARG A 130 -10.04 -9.39 -9.78
N LEU A 131 -9.54 -8.99 -8.61
CA LEU A 131 -8.67 -7.83 -8.43
C LEU A 131 -7.19 -8.21 -8.27
N GLY A 132 -6.89 -9.51 -8.17
CA GLY A 132 -5.54 -10.02 -7.98
C GLY A 132 -4.60 -9.63 -9.13
N VAL A 133 -3.33 -9.42 -8.80
CA VAL A 133 -2.31 -9.06 -9.80
C VAL A 133 -2.12 -10.14 -10.89
N LEU A 134 -2.37 -11.41 -10.58
CA LEU A 134 -2.28 -12.53 -11.53
C LEU A 134 -3.64 -12.91 -12.15
N ALA A 135 -4.70 -12.16 -11.85
CA ALA A 135 -6.03 -12.43 -12.41
C ALA A 135 -6.12 -12.02 -13.89
N PRO A 136 -7.13 -12.49 -14.63
CA PRO A 136 -7.39 -12.04 -15.99
C PRO A 136 -7.60 -10.54 -16.09
N VAL A 137 -7.11 -9.92 -17.18
CA VAL A 137 -7.35 -8.51 -17.51
C VAL A 137 -8.85 -8.31 -17.76
N THR A 138 -9.54 -7.79 -16.75
CA THR A 138 -10.96 -7.43 -16.80
C THR A 138 -11.14 -6.00 -16.32
N HIS A 139 -12.31 -5.41 -16.56
CA HIS A 139 -12.65 -4.10 -16.02
C HIS A 139 -12.44 -4.03 -14.49
N ALA A 140 -12.79 -5.11 -13.77
CA ALA A 140 -12.56 -5.22 -12.34
C ALA A 140 -11.06 -5.18 -12.00
N ARG A 141 -10.22 -5.99 -12.65
CA ARG A 141 -8.76 -5.98 -12.41
C ARG A 141 -8.13 -4.61 -12.68
N SER A 142 -8.52 -3.97 -13.79
CA SER A 142 -7.94 -2.68 -14.19
C SER A 142 -8.35 -1.52 -13.29
N ASN A 143 -9.60 -1.50 -12.79
CA ASN A 143 -10.15 -0.35 -12.10
C ASN A 143 -10.45 -0.57 -10.61
N GLY A 144 -10.57 -1.81 -10.15
CA GLY A 144 -11.08 -2.12 -8.81
C GLY A 144 -10.20 -1.60 -7.68
N LYS A 145 -8.87 -1.69 -7.81
CA LYS A 145 -7.94 -1.13 -6.82
C LYS A 145 -8.03 0.39 -6.74
N PHE A 146 -8.14 1.07 -7.89
CA PHE A 146 -8.39 2.52 -7.94
C PHE A 146 -9.77 2.91 -7.41
N ALA A 147 -10.78 2.06 -7.63
CA ALA A 147 -12.11 2.25 -7.10
C ALA A 147 -12.13 2.15 -5.56
N LEU A 148 -11.44 1.15 -4.98
CA LEU A 148 -11.24 1.05 -3.53
C LEU A 148 -10.41 2.22 -2.99
N MET A 149 -9.37 2.67 -3.71
CA MET A 149 -8.64 3.88 -3.35
C MET A 149 -9.55 5.12 -3.38
N TYR A 150 -10.56 5.17 -4.26
CA TYR A 150 -11.55 6.23 -4.23
C TYR A 150 -12.45 6.15 -2.98
N VAL A 151 -12.82 4.95 -2.54
CA VAL A 151 -13.51 4.74 -1.24
C VAL A 151 -12.66 5.29 -0.09
N VAL A 152 -11.33 5.07 -0.10
CA VAL A 152 -10.41 5.67 0.89
C VAL A 152 -10.46 7.21 0.88
N ASN A 153 -10.50 7.84 -0.30
CA ASN A 153 -10.64 9.30 -0.40
C ASN A 153 -11.97 9.81 0.17
N LEU A 154 -13.06 9.09 -0.08
CA LEU A 154 -14.38 9.41 0.49
C LEU A 154 -14.38 9.26 2.02
N ALA A 155 -13.72 8.21 2.54
CA ALA A 155 -13.57 7.99 3.98
C ALA A 155 -12.78 9.12 4.68
N ALA A 156 -11.73 9.63 4.03
CA ALA A 156 -10.96 10.77 4.51
C ALA A 156 -11.84 12.03 4.64
N LEU A 157 -12.64 12.31 3.61
CA LEU A 157 -13.60 13.43 3.65
C LEU A 157 -14.68 13.23 4.71
N ASP A 158 -15.21 12.01 4.83
CA ASP A 158 -16.24 11.69 5.82
C ASP A 158 -15.75 11.84 7.26
N THR A 159 -14.50 11.42 7.51
CA THR A 159 -13.81 11.64 8.79
C THR A 159 -13.79 13.12 9.15
N ARG A 160 -13.39 13.99 8.20
CA ARG A 160 -13.38 15.44 8.40
C ARG A 160 -14.77 16.01 8.69
N LEU A 161 -15.80 15.56 7.96
CA LEU A 161 -17.16 16.04 8.17
C LEU A 161 -17.68 15.63 9.55
N LYS A 162 -17.46 14.37 9.96
CA LYS A 162 -17.80 13.87 11.30
C LYS A 162 -17.13 14.71 12.40
N LEU A 163 -15.85 15.08 12.24
CA LEU A 163 -15.17 15.99 13.17
C LEU A 163 -15.84 17.36 13.24
N SER A 164 -16.14 17.97 12.10
CA SER A 164 -16.81 19.28 12.06
C SER A 164 -18.21 19.28 12.68
N GLN A 165 -18.86 18.11 12.71
CA GLN A 165 -20.17 17.89 13.32
C GLN A 165 -20.08 17.55 14.83
N GLY A 166 -18.88 17.59 15.43
CA GLY A 166 -18.68 17.24 16.83
C GLY A 166 -18.82 15.74 17.11
N ARG A 167 -18.51 14.88 16.14
CA ARG A 167 -18.58 13.41 16.25
C ARG A 167 -17.19 12.76 16.19
N PRO A 168 -16.26 13.07 17.11
CA PRO A 168 -14.88 12.60 17.02
C PRO A 168 -14.74 11.08 17.12
N LEU A 169 -15.57 10.40 17.91
CA LEU A 169 -15.56 8.92 18.00
C LEU A 169 -15.90 8.28 16.65
N ALA A 170 -16.97 8.74 16.00
CA ALA A 170 -17.37 8.22 14.69
C ALA A 170 -16.32 8.54 13.60
N ALA A 171 -15.67 9.71 13.70
CA ALA A 171 -14.57 10.07 12.81
C ALA A 171 -13.37 9.12 13.00
N LEU A 172 -13.00 8.84 14.25
CA LEU A 172 -11.92 7.93 14.58
C LEU A 172 -12.19 6.51 14.06
N ASP A 173 -13.38 5.96 14.29
CA ASP A 173 -13.73 4.62 13.80
C ASP A 173 -13.65 4.54 12.27
N THR A 174 -14.15 5.58 11.57
CA THR A 174 -14.07 5.68 10.09
C THR A 174 -12.62 5.73 9.60
N CYS A 175 -11.78 6.53 10.26
CA CYS A 175 -10.37 6.62 9.96
C CYS A 175 -9.67 5.26 10.11
N LEU A 176 -9.89 4.56 11.23
CA LEU A 176 -9.23 3.28 11.51
C LEU A 176 -9.64 2.20 10.49
N ASP A 177 -10.92 2.15 10.14
CA ASP A 177 -11.40 1.23 9.10
C ASP A 177 -10.87 1.61 7.71
N ALA A 178 -10.69 2.90 7.42
CA ALA A 178 -10.12 3.34 6.15
C ALA A 178 -8.62 3.03 6.06
N LEU A 179 -7.86 3.14 7.16
CA LEU A 179 -6.47 2.68 7.23
C LEU A 179 -6.40 1.16 7.02
N ALA A 180 -7.35 0.41 7.58
CA ALA A 180 -7.48 -1.02 7.33
C ALA A 180 -7.75 -1.32 5.85
N LEU A 181 -8.69 -0.61 5.21
CA LEU A 181 -8.97 -0.73 3.77
C LEU A 181 -7.72 -0.45 2.92
N SER A 182 -6.98 0.60 3.28
CA SER A 182 -5.72 0.96 2.62
C SER A 182 -4.68 -0.18 2.72
N ARG A 183 -4.58 -0.87 3.86
CA ARG A 183 -3.77 -2.10 4.01
C ARG A 183 -4.31 -3.26 3.18
N GLU A 184 -5.63 -3.44 3.03
CA GLU A 184 -6.15 -4.55 2.20
C GLU A 184 -5.71 -4.47 0.73
N LEU A 185 -5.42 -3.26 0.22
CA LEU A 185 -4.94 -3.06 -1.16
C LEU A 185 -3.61 -3.75 -1.46
N GLU A 186 -2.71 -3.89 -0.48
CA GLU A 186 -1.42 -4.57 -0.68
C GLU A 186 -1.53 -6.09 -0.62
N LEU A 187 -2.58 -6.64 0.00
CA LEU A 187 -2.76 -8.07 0.19
C LEU A 187 -3.32 -8.72 -1.09
N GLY A 188 -2.41 -9.09 -1.99
CA GLY A 188 -2.72 -9.69 -3.29
C GLY A 188 -2.87 -8.70 -4.45
N GLY A 189 -2.65 -7.41 -4.18
CA GLY A 189 -2.68 -6.34 -5.19
C GLY A 189 -1.37 -6.16 -5.97
N GLY A 190 -0.31 -6.90 -5.63
CA GLY A 190 1.04 -6.75 -6.20
C GLY A 190 1.68 -5.41 -5.89
N MET A 191 2.65 -4.99 -6.71
CA MET A 191 3.36 -3.72 -6.55
C MET A 191 2.40 -2.52 -6.57
N GLU A 192 1.46 -2.50 -7.52
CA GLU A 192 0.44 -1.45 -7.64
C GLU A 192 -0.40 -1.33 -6.37
N GLY A 193 -0.88 -2.47 -5.83
CA GLY A 193 -1.64 -2.50 -4.58
C GLY A 193 -0.85 -1.96 -3.39
N GLN A 194 0.44 -2.26 -3.33
CA GLN A 194 1.33 -1.76 -2.28
C GLN A 194 1.58 -0.25 -2.36
N LEU A 195 1.75 0.29 -3.57
CA LEU A 195 1.86 1.74 -3.78
C LEU A 195 0.55 2.48 -3.49
N LEU A 196 -0.60 1.88 -3.84
CA LEU A 196 -1.91 2.39 -3.49
C LEU A 196 -2.14 2.36 -1.97
N SER A 197 -1.69 1.33 -1.26
CA SER A 197 -1.71 1.28 0.21
C SER A 197 -0.91 2.40 0.86
N ALA A 198 0.29 2.68 0.35
CA ALA A 198 1.11 3.81 0.82
C ALA A 198 0.44 5.16 0.55
N THR A 199 -0.15 5.32 -0.64
CA THR A 199 -0.89 6.52 -1.02
C THR A 199 -2.15 6.70 -0.18
N GLY A 200 -2.90 5.63 0.08
CA GLY A 200 -4.07 5.62 0.96
C GLY A 200 -3.75 6.05 2.38
N HIS A 201 -2.63 5.57 2.94
CA HIS A 201 -2.12 6.06 4.22
C HIS A 201 -1.81 7.56 4.20
N GLY A 202 -1.14 8.04 3.15
CA GLY A 202 -0.85 9.47 2.99
C GLY A 202 -2.12 10.33 2.94
N VAL A 203 -3.16 9.88 2.22
CA VAL A 203 -4.48 10.54 2.15
C VAL A 203 -5.18 10.57 3.51
N LEU A 204 -5.06 9.49 4.29
CA LEU A 204 -5.71 9.38 5.59
C LEU A 204 -4.93 10.04 6.73
N TYR A 205 -3.64 10.32 6.54
CA TYR A 205 -2.73 10.69 7.62
C TYR A 205 -3.22 11.88 8.45
N ARG A 206 -3.55 12.99 7.80
CA ARG A 206 -4.04 14.21 8.47
C ARG A 206 -5.44 14.06 9.08
N PRO A 207 -6.48 13.60 8.35
CA PRO A 207 -7.80 13.42 8.96
C PRO A 207 -7.80 12.40 10.11
N CYS A 208 -6.96 11.36 10.04
CA CYS A 208 -6.77 10.41 11.12
C CYS A 208 -6.08 11.00 12.34
N ALA A 209 -5.03 11.80 12.15
CA ALA A 209 -4.37 12.50 13.24
C ALA A 209 -5.36 13.41 13.99
N ASP A 210 -6.15 14.20 13.25
CA ASP A 210 -7.14 15.10 13.84
C ASP A 210 -8.27 14.32 14.54
N ALA A 211 -8.66 13.14 14.02
CA ALA A 211 -9.65 12.29 14.65
C ALA A 211 -9.15 11.64 15.95
N LEU A 212 -7.87 11.23 15.98
CA LEU A 212 -7.22 10.72 17.18
C LEU A 212 -7.04 11.80 18.25
N ASP A 213 -6.61 13.00 17.85
CA ASP A 213 -6.42 14.15 18.72
C ASP A 213 -7.74 14.59 19.37
N ALA A 214 -8.83 14.63 18.58
CA ALA A 214 -10.16 15.01 19.07
C ALA A 214 -10.89 13.89 19.83
N ALA A 215 -10.39 12.65 19.82
CA ALA A 215 -11.05 11.54 20.47
C ALA A 215 -10.93 11.65 22.01
N PRO A 216 -11.95 11.23 22.78
CA PRO A 216 -11.85 11.16 24.23
C PRO A 216 -10.65 10.31 24.68
N THR A 217 -9.95 10.76 25.72
CA THR A 217 -8.80 10.04 26.29
C THR A 217 -9.09 8.56 26.55
N GLU A 218 -10.30 8.20 27.00
CA GLU A 218 -10.69 6.83 27.31
C GLU A 218 -10.69 5.90 26.08
N ARG A 219 -10.83 6.47 24.87
CA ARG A 219 -10.83 5.72 23.60
C ARG A 219 -9.42 5.47 23.07
N LYS A 220 -8.42 6.27 23.48
CA LYS A 220 -7.05 6.27 22.96
C LYS A 220 -6.33 4.92 23.19
N PRO A 221 -6.40 4.25 24.36
CA PRO A 221 -5.77 2.93 24.55
C PRO A 221 -6.27 1.88 23.56
N LEU A 222 -7.58 1.85 23.30
CA LEU A 222 -8.14 0.94 22.29
C LEU A 222 -7.63 1.32 20.90
N ALA A 223 -7.67 2.61 20.53
CA ALA A 223 -7.22 3.07 19.21
C ALA A 223 -5.75 2.73 18.93
N ILE A 224 -4.87 2.90 19.94
CA ILE A 224 -3.46 2.48 19.89
C ILE A 224 -3.36 0.97 19.60
N ALA A 225 -4.11 0.13 20.32
CA ALA A 225 -4.10 -1.31 20.07
C ALA A 225 -4.57 -1.67 18.64
N GLN A 226 -5.56 -0.96 18.10
CA GLN A 226 -6.02 -1.15 16.72
C GLN A 226 -4.95 -0.75 15.70
N LEU A 227 -4.29 0.40 15.90
CA LEU A 227 -3.19 0.87 15.06
C LEU A 227 -2.00 -0.11 15.09
N VAL A 228 -1.63 -0.64 16.26
CA VAL A 228 -0.57 -1.65 16.36
C VAL A 228 -0.91 -2.90 15.53
N LYS A 229 -2.14 -3.42 15.65
CA LYS A 229 -2.60 -4.57 14.84
C LYS A 229 -2.62 -4.27 13.34
N LEU A 230 -2.92 -3.03 12.93
CA LEU A 230 -2.82 -2.62 11.53
C LEU A 230 -1.37 -2.69 11.04
N ALA A 231 -0.42 -2.18 11.84
CA ALA A 231 1.00 -2.16 11.52
C ALA A 231 1.62 -3.55 11.43
N GLU A 232 1.16 -4.49 12.26
CA GLU A 232 1.54 -5.91 12.23
C GLU A 232 1.05 -6.62 10.96
N GLY A 233 -0.05 -6.14 10.37
CA GLY A 233 -0.63 -6.69 9.16
C GLY A 233 -0.04 -6.16 7.85
N PHE A 234 0.97 -5.27 7.90
CA PHE A 234 1.57 -4.75 6.67
C PHE A 234 2.30 -5.84 5.88
N ALA A 235 2.04 -5.89 4.58
CA ALA A 235 2.71 -6.83 3.68
C ALA A 235 4.21 -6.48 3.54
N PRO A 236 5.12 -7.46 3.64
CA PRO A 236 6.53 -7.24 3.38
C PRO A 236 6.76 -6.84 1.91
N PHE A 237 7.75 -6.00 1.64
CA PHE A 237 8.02 -5.50 0.29
C PHE A 237 8.49 -6.62 -0.65
N SER A 238 9.21 -7.59 -0.10
CA SER A 238 9.60 -8.82 -0.81
C SER A 238 8.43 -9.56 -1.44
N MET A 239 7.25 -9.55 -0.80
CA MET A 239 6.06 -10.22 -1.32
C MET A 239 5.59 -9.56 -2.62
N SER A 240 5.57 -8.23 -2.69
CA SER A 240 5.16 -7.52 -3.91
C SER A 240 6.20 -7.64 -5.01
N LEU A 241 7.50 -7.67 -4.67
CA LEU A 241 8.56 -7.94 -5.65
C LEU A 241 8.47 -9.34 -6.24
N ARG A 242 8.06 -10.35 -5.46
CA ARG A 242 7.78 -11.70 -5.99
C ARG A 242 6.58 -11.70 -6.95
N HIS A 243 5.50 -10.99 -6.63
CA HIS A 243 4.37 -10.84 -7.54
C HIS A 243 4.78 -10.12 -8.83
N GLU A 244 5.56 -9.05 -8.71
CA GLU A 244 6.06 -8.28 -9.84
C GLU A 244 6.97 -9.13 -10.72
N SER A 245 7.92 -9.85 -10.13
CA SER A 245 8.80 -10.78 -10.85
C SER A 245 8.02 -11.83 -11.62
N ALA A 246 7.02 -12.47 -11.01
CA ALA A 246 6.19 -13.45 -11.69
C ALA A 246 5.37 -12.82 -12.85
N LEU A 247 4.77 -11.65 -12.62
CA LEU A 247 4.02 -10.94 -13.66
C LEU A 247 4.91 -10.53 -14.83
N VAL A 248 6.05 -9.90 -14.57
CA VAL A 248 7.01 -9.44 -15.60
C VAL A 248 7.53 -10.62 -16.41
N GLN A 249 7.80 -11.76 -15.78
CA GLN A 249 8.17 -12.99 -16.50
C GLN A 249 7.05 -13.50 -17.42
N LEU A 250 5.79 -13.48 -16.97
CA LEU A 250 4.64 -13.86 -17.79
C LEU A 250 4.37 -12.86 -18.92
N VAL A 251 4.68 -11.58 -18.73
CA VAL A 251 4.56 -10.55 -19.77
C VAL A 251 5.62 -10.75 -20.85
N TYR A 252 6.90 -10.78 -20.47
CA TYR A 252 7.99 -10.71 -21.45
C TYR A 252 8.55 -12.06 -21.91
N PHE A 253 8.42 -13.13 -21.12
CA PHE A 253 9.08 -14.40 -21.42
C PHE A 253 8.12 -15.56 -21.66
N ARG A 254 6.81 -15.28 -21.69
CA ARG A 254 5.81 -16.31 -21.98
C ARG A 254 6.03 -17.04 -23.30
N GLY A 255 6.47 -16.34 -24.35
CA GLY A 255 6.79 -16.96 -25.64
C GLY A 255 7.95 -17.96 -25.60
N LEU A 256 8.73 -18.00 -24.51
CA LEU A 256 9.80 -18.96 -24.29
C LEU A 256 9.38 -20.20 -23.48
N LEU A 257 8.16 -20.20 -22.91
CA LEU A 257 7.66 -21.32 -22.11
C LEU A 257 7.32 -22.51 -22.98
N SER A 258 7.63 -23.71 -22.49
CA SER A 258 7.14 -24.95 -23.11
C SER A 258 5.62 -25.10 -22.95
N ASP A 259 4.99 -25.88 -23.83
CA ASP A 259 3.57 -26.23 -23.73
C ASP A 259 3.24 -26.89 -22.38
N GLU A 260 4.17 -27.70 -21.84
CA GLU A 260 4.05 -28.32 -20.52
C GLU A 260 4.02 -27.27 -19.40
N ALA A 261 4.94 -26.30 -19.43
CA ALA A 261 4.96 -25.21 -18.46
C ALA A 261 3.69 -24.35 -18.55
N LEU A 262 3.23 -24.03 -19.76
CA LEU A 262 1.98 -23.30 -19.99
C LEU A 262 0.76 -24.04 -19.44
N ALA A 263 0.68 -25.36 -19.67
CA ALA A 263 -0.40 -26.19 -19.16
C ALA A 263 -0.40 -26.35 -17.64
N ALA A 264 0.75 -26.14 -16.98
CA ALA A 264 0.90 -26.22 -15.53
C ALA A 264 0.62 -24.91 -14.78
N LEU A 265 0.46 -23.78 -15.49
CA LEU A 265 0.04 -22.52 -14.89
C LEU A 265 -1.43 -22.57 -14.42
N PRO A 266 -1.84 -21.76 -13.43
CA PRO A 266 -3.23 -21.63 -13.04
C PRO A 266 -4.14 -21.29 -14.22
N PRO A 267 -5.41 -21.73 -14.22
CA PRO A 267 -6.37 -21.38 -15.27
C PRO A 267 -6.44 -19.87 -15.51
N HIS A 268 -6.51 -19.46 -16.78
CA HIS A 268 -6.58 -18.06 -17.19
C HIS A 268 -5.32 -17.23 -16.92
N SER A 269 -4.18 -17.86 -16.58
CA SER A 269 -2.89 -17.17 -16.52
C SER A 269 -2.49 -16.59 -17.88
N GLU A 270 -2.99 -17.19 -18.97
CA GLU A 270 -2.89 -16.63 -20.30
C GLU A 270 -3.50 -15.23 -20.43
N ASP A 271 -4.46 -14.91 -19.57
CA ASP A 271 -5.23 -13.69 -19.62
C ASP A 271 -4.79 -12.61 -18.64
N CYS A 272 -3.77 -12.87 -17.83
CA CYS A 272 -3.23 -11.87 -16.90
C CYS A 272 -2.35 -10.81 -17.61
N VAL A 273 -1.96 -11.06 -18.87
CA VAL A 273 -1.16 -10.14 -19.70
C VAL A 273 -2.09 -9.37 -20.67
N PRO A 274 -2.05 -8.02 -20.68
CA PRO A 274 -2.77 -7.20 -21.66
C PRO A 274 -2.44 -7.61 -23.10
N LEU A 275 -3.43 -7.65 -23.99
CA LEU A 275 -3.25 -8.09 -25.38
C LEU A 275 -2.18 -7.27 -26.09
N GLU A 276 -2.11 -5.98 -25.80
CA GLU A 276 -1.14 -5.03 -26.35
C GLU A 276 0.31 -5.39 -26.00
N LEU A 277 0.53 -6.08 -24.87
CA LEU A 277 1.84 -6.53 -24.41
C LEU A 277 2.13 -7.99 -24.79
N ARG A 278 1.15 -8.74 -25.35
CA ARG A 278 1.36 -10.13 -25.78
C ARG A 278 2.13 -10.22 -27.10
N ASP A 279 2.00 -9.21 -27.95
CA ASP A 279 2.60 -9.15 -29.29
C ASP A 279 3.85 -8.24 -29.36
N GLU A 280 4.25 -7.62 -28.24
CA GLU A 280 5.60 -7.06 -28.13
C GLU A 280 6.57 -8.25 -28.06
N GLU A 281 7.04 -8.67 -29.24
CA GLU A 281 8.05 -9.72 -29.37
C GLU A 281 9.15 -9.49 -28.34
N ALA A 282 9.29 -10.48 -27.46
CA ALA A 282 10.28 -10.54 -26.41
C ALA A 282 11.67 -10.26 -26.99
N ILE A 283 12.09 -9.01 -26.94
CA ILE A 283 13.48 -8.56 -27.11
C ILE A 283 14.04 -8.99 -28.48
N ASN A 284 14.19 -8.04 -29.41
CA ASN A 284 14.71 -8.25 -30.78
C ASN A 284 16.16 -8.80 -30.88
N ASP A 285 16.72 -9.36 -29.80
CA ASP A 285 18.08 -9.92 -29.68
C ASP A 285 18.19 -11.41 -30.05
N GLY A 286 17.09 -12.02 -30.52
CA GLY A 286 17.01 -13.43 -30.90
C GLY A 286 17.02 -14.41 -29.71
N PRO A 287 16.84 -15.72 -29.96
CA PRO A 287 16.50 -16.70 -28.91
C PRO A 287 17.50 -16.81 -27.74
N LEU A 288 18.80 -16.63 -27.99
CA LEU A 288 19.81 -16.67 -26.93
C LEU A 288 19.84 -15.38 -26.12
N GLY A 289 19.57 -14.24 -26.76
CA GLY A 289 19.44 -12.94 -26.10
C GLY A 289 18.27 -12.93 -25.12
N SER A 290 17.08 -13.33 -25.58
CA SER A 290 15.88 -13.39 -24.74
C SER A 290 16.04 -14.34 -23.55
N ARG A 291 16.74 -15.49 -23.72
CA ARG A 291 17.05 -16.42 -22.63
C ARG A 291 17.99 -15.82 -21.60
N ARG A 292 19.04 -15.13 -22.05
CA ARG A 292 19.97 -14.44 -21.14
C ARG A 292 19.26 -13.32 -20.39
N ALA A 293 18.43 -12.55 -21.08
CA ALA A 293 17.63 -11.50 -20.46
C ALA A 293 16.70 -12.04 -19.37
N TRP A 294 16.09 -13.21 -19.59
CA TRP A 294 15.26 -13.85 -18.57
C TRP A 294 16.04 -14.22 -17.31
N TRP A 295 17.23 -14.83 -17.46
CA TRP A 295 18.12 -15.09 -16.33
C TRP A 295 18.50 -13.81 -15.57
N THR A 296 18.95 -12.77 -16.29
CA THR A 296 19.31 -11.47 -15.70
C THR A 296 18.14 -10.85 -14.94
N LEU A 297 16.92 -10.91 -15.49
CA LEU A 297 15.72 -10.38 -14.84
C LEU A 297 15.47 -11.09 -13.51
N VAL A 298 15.51 -12.42 -13.51
CA VAL A 298 15.24 -13.24 -12.32
C VAL A 298 16.31 -13.00 -11.24
N GLU A 299 17.59 -12.95 -11.63
CA GLU A 299 18.69 -12.63 -10.71
C GLU A 299 18.54 -11.23 -10.10
N GLY A 300 18.12 -10.24 -10.89
CA GLY A 300 17.87 -8.88 -10.43
C GLY A 300 16.72 -8.82 -9.40
N PHE A 301 15.60 -9.50 -9.66
CA PHE A 301 14.49 -9.57 -8.71
C PHE A 301 14.85 -10.36 -7.44
N ASP A 302 15.69 -11.39 -7.53
CA ASP A 302 16.19 -12.12 -6.37
C ASP A 302 17.03 -11.22 -5.46
N ALA A 303 17.92 -10.42 -6.05
CA ALA A 303 18.74 -9.47 -5.32
C ALA A 303 17.89 -8.39 -4.64
N LEU A 304 16.90 -7.83 -5.36
CA LEU A 304 15.93 -6.88 -4.79
C LEU A 304 15.15 -7.50 -3.62
N THR A 305 14.61 -8.72 -3.82
CA THR A 305 13.79 -9.43 -2.82
C THR A 305 14.60 -9.72 -1.55
N ALA A 306 15.86 -10.12 -1.69
CA ALA A 306 16.76 -10.37 -0.56
C ALA A 306 17.05 -9.12 0.27
N ALA A 307 17.03 -7.93 -0.36
CA ALA A 307 17.26 -6.65 0.31
C ALA A 307 15.97 -5.95 0.78
N ALA A 308 14.81 -6.34 0.26
CA ALA A 308 13.54 -5.61 0.37
C ALA A 308 13.05 -5.38 1.81
N ASP A 309 13.25 -6.38 2.68
CA ASP A 309 12.76 -6.35 4.06
C ASP A 309 13.86 -6.04 5.09
N LEU A 310 15.05 -5.64 4.63
CA LEU A 310 16.09 -5.13 5.52
C LEU A 310 15.64 -3.83 6.20
N PRO A 311 16.17 -3.50 7.41
CA PRO A 311 15.95 -2.20 8.03
C PRO A 311 16.28 -1.05 7.08
N THR A 312 15.54 0.06 7.13
CA THR A 312 15.58 1.16 6.13
C THR A 312 16.99 1.58 5.72
N SER A 313 17.89 1.81 6.68
CA SER A 313 19.27 2.23 6.35
C SER A 313 20.09 1.15 5.64
N ALA A 314 19.89 -0.13 6.00
CA ALA A 314 20.56 -1.26 5.37
C ALA A 314 19.99 -1.53 3.99
N ARG A 315 18.66 -1.45 3.82
CA ARG A 315 18.01 -1.58 2.52
C ARG A 315 18.48 -0.50 1.55
N ARG A 316 18.50 0.78 1.95
CA ARG A 316 18.98 1.88 1.08
C ARG A 316 20.42 1.66 0.61
N ARG A 317 21.30 1.19 1.50
CA ARG A 317 22.69 0.84 1.11
C ARG A 317 22.72 -0.33 0.14
N ALA A 318 21.94 -1.38 0.38
CA ALA A 318 21.87 -2.53 -0.51
C ALA A 318 21.35 -2.13 -1.91
N PHE A 319 20.30 -1.33 -1.99
CA PHE A 319 19.73 -0.85 -3.25
C PHE A 319 20.72 0.03 -4.01
N ALA A 320 21.41 0.95 -3.34
CA ALA A 320 22.45 1.77 -3.96
C ALA A 320 23.62 0.93 -4.52
N LEU A 321 23.98 -0.17 -3.86
CA LEU A 321 25.00 -1.11 -4.37
C LEU A 321 24.51 -1.87 -5.61
N LEU A 322 23.23 -2.27 -5.63
CA LEU A 322 22.61 -2.92 -6.79
C LEU A 322 22.53 -1.96 -7.98
N GLU A 323 22.15 -0.70 -7.75
CA GLU A 323 22.08 0.36 -8.77
C GLU A 323 23.48 0.66 -9.35
N ALA A 324 24.50 0.84 -8.51
CA ALA A 324 25.87 1.05 -8.98
C ALA A 324 26.39 -0.15 -9.80
N SER A 325 26.04 -1.38 -9.41
CA SER A 325 26.38 -2.58 -10.19
C SER A 325 25.64 -2.65 -11.52
N GLU A 326 24.40 -2.16 -11.59
CA GLU A 326 23.64 -2.04 -12.84
C GLU A 326 24.34 -1.06 -13.80
N GLU A 327 24.76 0.10 -13.30
CA GLU A 327 25.47 1.13 -14.07
C GLU A 327 26.82 0.64 -14.64
N GLU A 328 27.61 -0.08 -13.85
CA GLU A 328 28.89 -0.64 -14.30
C GLU A 328 28.72 -1.73 -15.38
N ASN A 329 27.59 -2.44 -15.38
CA ASN A 329 27.28 -3.50 -16.33
C ASN A 329 26.58 -3.00 -17.62
N GLN A 330 26.41 -1.69 -17.81
CA GLN A 330 25.75 -1.09 -18.98
C GLN A 330 26.46 -1.35 -20.33
N LEU A 331 27.67 -1.90 -20.34
CA LEU A 331 28.35 -2.34 -21.57
C LEU A 331 27.72 -3.59 -22.23
N GLY A 332 26.61 -4.12 -21.69
CA GLY A 332 25.80 -5.15 -22.35
C GLY A 332 24.49 -5.54 -21.65
N SER A 333 24.01 -4.74 -20.67
CA SER A 333 22.79 -5.05 -19.92
C SER A 333 21.59 -4.39 -20.56
N ILE A 334 20.82 -5.18 -21.31
CA ILE A 334 19.45 -4.83 -21.65
C ILE A 334 18.57 -5.73 -20.77
N HIS A 335 17.69 -5.13 -19.96
CA HIS A 335 16.48 -5.75 -19.38
C HIS A 335 16.49 -6.36 -17.96
N GLY A 336 17.27 -5.83 -17.01
CA GLY A 336 17.02 -6.06 -15.57
C GLY A 336 15.87 -5.19 -15.02
N PRO A 337 15.34 -5.47 -13.81
CA PRO A 337 14.40 -4.56 -13.16
C PRO A 337 15.09 -3.21 -12.88
N HIS A 338 14.42 -2.08 -13.19
CA HIS A 338 14.97 -0.74 -12.93
C HIS A 338 15.14 -0.49 -11.42
N ILE A 339 16.35 -0.70 -10.89
CA ILE A 339 16.61 -0.72 -9.44
C ILE A 339 16.23 0.60 -8.77
N ALA A 340 16.56 1.72 -9.41
CA ALA A 340 16.22 3.07 -8.94
C ALA A 340 14.72 3.22 -8.64
N THR A 341 13.86 2.75 -9.56
CA THR A 341 12.40 2.81 -9.42
C THR A 341 11.91 2.03 -8.21
N TYR A 342 12.44 0.83 -7.96
CA TYR A 342 12.07 0.05 -6.78
C TYR A 342 12.62 0.67 -5.47
N GLY A 343 13.74 1.39 -5.53
CA GLY A 343 14.23 2.22 -4.44
C GLY A 343 13.24 3.31 -4.04
N GLU A 344 12.73 4.07 -5.00
CA GLU A 344 11.69 5.07 -4.76
C GLU A 344 10.41 4.45 -4.17
N TYR A 345 10.03 3.26 -4.64
CA TYR A 345 8.88 2.54 -4.10
C TYR A 345 9.10 2.16 -2.64
N ALA A 346 10.28 1.64 -2.29
CA ALA A 346 10.64 1.31 -0.93
C ALA A 346 10.61 2.54 0.00
N GLU A 347 11.05 3.71 -0.49
CA GLU A 347 10.98 4.96 0.28
C GLU A 347 9.55 5.40 0.57
N ARG A 348 8.61 5.20 -0.35
CA ARG A 348 7.18 5.45 -0.10
C ARG A 348 6.64 4.54 1.01
N LEU A 349 7.09 3.29 1.08
CA LEU A 349 6.72 2.37 2.16
C LEU A 349 7.32 2.76 3.51
N ASP A 350 8.54 3.29 3.51
CA ASP A 350 9.15 3.89 4.73
C ASP A 350 8.32 5.07 5.22
N VAL A 351 7.90 5.97 4.32
CA VAL A 351 7.06 7.12 4.68
C VAL A 351 5.72 6.65 5.24
N ARG A 352 5.09 5.64 4.62
CA ARG A 352 3.86 5.02 5.17
C ARG A 352 4.09 4.53 6.60
N ARG A 353 5.17 3.79 6.85
CA ARG A 353 5.47 3.26 8.18
C ARG A 353 5.68 4.39 9.20
N LEU A 354 6.45 5.40 8.81
CA LEU A 354 6.68 6.60 9.64
C LEU A 354 5.37 7.32 9.98
N GLN A 355 4.49 7.51 9.00
CA GLN A 355 3.18 8.14 9.22
C GLN A 355 2.33 7.30 10.19
N HIS A 356 2.31 5.98 10.02
CA HIS A 356 1.57 5.09 10.90
C HIS A 356 2.08 5.12 12.34
N ASP A 357 3.41 5.04 12.52
CA ASP A 357 4.03 5.14 13.83
C ASP A 357 3.76 6.52 14.47
N ALA A 358 3.73 7.60 13.69
CA ALA A 358 3.39 8.94 14.18
C ALA A 358 1.96 9.04 14.71
N LEU A 359 0.99 8.34 14.10
CA LEU A 359 -0.39 8.27 14.61
C LEU A 359 -0.45 7.56 15.96
N ILE A 360 0.34 6.49 16.15
CA ILE A 360 0.47 5.80 17.44
C ILE A 360 1.10 6.74 18.47
N THR A 361 2.25 7.35 18.15
CA THR A 361 2.96 8.26 19.03
C THR A 361 2.08 9.45 19.45
N LEU A 362 1.26 9.99 18.55
CA LEU A 362 0.31 11.06 18.86
C LEU A 362 -0.65 10.65 19.98
N ALA A 363 -1.29 9.49 19.86
CA ALA A 363 -2.22 9.01 20.87
C ALA A 363 -1.53 8.69 22.21
N GLU A 364 -0.31 8.14 22.17
CA GLU A 364 0.47 7.81 23.38
C GLU A 364 0.96 9.07 24.12
N VAL A 365 1.43 10.09 23.40
CA VAL A 365 1.87 11.36 23.98
C VAL A 365 0.71 12.06 24.68
N ASP A 366 -0.47 12.06 24.05
CA ASP A 366 -1.65 12.68 24.63
C ASP A 366 -2.19 11.91 25.83
N LEU A 367 -2.22 10.58 25.76
CA LEU A 367 -2.57 9.73 26.90
C LEU A 367 -1.61 9.97 28.09
N ALA A 368 -0.30 9.98 27.84
CA ALA A 368 0.69 10.26 28.87
C ALA A 368 0.52 11.65 29.49
N ARG A 369 0.14 12.66 28.68
CA ARG A 369 -0.17 14.00 29.16
C ARG A 369 -1.41 14.00 30.05
N ALA A 370 -2.49 13.35 29.63
CA ALA A 370 -3.73 13.24 30.39
C ALA A 370 -3.50 12.56 31.76
N GLU A 371 -2.65 11.54 31.82
CA GLU A 371 -2.30 10.82 33.05
C GLU A 371 -1.40 11.62 34.00
N ARG A 372 -0.41 12.36 33.45
CA ARG A 372 0.62 13.05 34.26
C ARG A 372 0.27 14.52 34.57
N GLY A 373 -0.66 15.10 33.84
CA GLY A 373 -1.00 16.53 33.92
C GLY A 373 -0.02 17.46 33.21
N HIS A 374 1.02 16.93 32.57
CA HIS A 374 1.99 17.68 31.77
C HIS A 374 2.50 16.82 30.60
N TRP A 375 3.01 17.46 29.55
CA TRP A 375 3.60 16.75 28.41
C TRP A 375 4.78 15.87 28.84
N PRO A 376 4.98 14.69 28.23
CA PRO A 376 6.15 13.87 28.49
C PRO A 376 7.44 14.56 28.02
N GLU A 377 8.59 14.24 28.62
CA GLU A 377 9.89 14.83 28.23
C GLU A 377 10.37 14.33 26.87
N SER A 378 10.01 13.11 26.51
CA SER A 378 10.29 12.49 25.22
C SER A 378 9.10 11.68 24.73
N PRO A 379 8.89 11.58 23.40
CA PRO A 379 7.88 10.67 22.86
C PRO A 379 8.34 9.21 23.03
N PRO A 380 7.40 8.25 23.02
CA PRO A 380 7.74 6.83 22.95
C PRO A 380 8.65 6.48 21.78
N HIS A 381 9.53 5.51 21.99
CA HIS A 381 10.42 5.00 20.94
C HIS A 381 9.75 3.82 20.23
N HIS A 382 9.65 3.91 18.91
CA HIS A 382 9.25 2.79 18.06
C HIS A 382 10.49 2.21 17.35
N LYS A 383 10.44 0.92 17.01
CA LYS A 383 11.59 0.15 16.52
C LYS A 383 12.33 0.80 15.35
N ASP A 384 11.58 1.38 14.41
CA ASP A 384 12.10 1.89 13.13
C ASP A 384 11.86 3.40 12.94
N SER A 385 11.26 4.08 13.93
CA SER A 385 10.87 5.49 13.85
C SER A 385 11.26 6.24 15.13
N SER A 386 11.91 7.39 14.94
CA SER A 386 12.29 8.30 16.02
C SER A 386 11.63 9.65 15.83
N PHE A 387 10.98 10.13 16.89
CA PHE A 387 10.32 11.42 16.95
C PHE A 387 10.93 12.30 18.03
N VAL A 388 10.80 13.61 17.85
CA VAL A 388 11.08 14.63 18.85
C VAL A 388 9.74 15.27 19.23
N LEU A 389 9.55 15.51 20.53
CA LEU A 389 8.41 16.25 21.04
C LEU A 389 8.85 17.68 21.37
N GLU A 390 8.18 18.64 20.74
CA GLU A 390 8.38 20.07 20.97
C GLU A 390 7.15 20.62 21.69
N THR A 391 7.30 20.96 22.97
CA THR A 391 6.22 21.57 23.76
C THR A 391 6.02 23.03 23.34
N LEU A 392 4.84 23.35 22.80
CA LEU A 392 4.49 24.71 22.36
C LEU A 392 3.77 25.50 23.46
N GLY A 393 3.18 24.82 24.44
CA GLY A 393 2.50 25.43 25.57
C GLY A 393 1.85 24.40 26.50
N PRO A 394 1.03 24.82 27.48
CA PRO A 394 0.37 23.91 28.42
C PRO A 394 -0.68 23.02 27.75
N THR A 395 -1.22 23.44 26.61
CA THR A 395 -2.32 22.77 25.90
C THR A 395 -1.94 22.32 24.49
N GLU A 396 -0.69 22.49 24.08
CA GLU A 396 -0.26 22.14 22.73
C GLU A 396 1.19 21.66 22.71
N ALA A 397 1.43 20.61 21.93
CA ALA A 397 2.76 20.11 21.59
C ALA A 397 2.82 19.69 20.12
N ARG A 398 4.04 19.50 19.61
CA ARG A 398 4.29 19.07 18.24
C ARG A 398 5.23 17.87 18.22
N ILE A 399 4.81 16.81 17.53
CA ILE A 399 5.63 15.63 17.27
C ILE A 399 6.28 15.82 15.89
N GLN A 400 7.61 15.73 15.81
CA GLN A 400 8.35 15.85 14.56
C GLN A 400 9.24 14.62 14.33
N PRO A 401 9.28 14.05 13.12
CA PRO A 401 10.28 13.05 12.78
C PRO A 401 11.70 13.61 12.92
N CYS A 402 12.64 12.83 13.47
CA CYS A 402 14.04 13.27 13.62
C CYS A 402 14.72 13.56 12.27
N ALA A 403 14.34 12.84 11.22
CA ALA A 403 14.88 13.03 9.88
C ALA A 403 14.29 14.29 9.24
N ARG A 404 15.13 15.30 8.96
CA ARG A 404 14.71 16.59 8.38
C ARG A 404 13.93 16.45 7.06
N ALA A 405 14.28 15.45 6.25
CA ALA A 405 13.58 15.13 4.99
C ALA A 405 12.09 14.80 5.19
N HIS A 406 11.68 14.41 6.40
CA HIS A 406 10.30 14.07 6.74
C HIS A 406 9.63 15.10 7.67
N SER A 407 10.21 16.30 7.83
CA SER A 407 9.65 17.37 8.69
C SER A 407 8.20 17.75 8.36
N ALA A 408 7.79 17.63 7.09
CA ALA A 408 6.41 17.84 6.65
C ALA A 408 5.40 16.85 7.25
N GLN A 409 5.88 15.72 7.79
CA GLN A 409 5.05 14.72 8.46
C GLN A 409 4.79 15.05 9.94
N GLY A 410 5.31 16.17 10.47
CA GLY A 410 5.06 16.52 11.87
C GLY A 410 3.58 16.71 12.20
N LEU A 411 3.15 16.23 13.36
CA LEU A 411 1.79 16.31 13.86
C LEU A 411 1.70 17.28 15.03
N ARG A 412 0.59 17.99 15.11
CA ARG A 412 0.20 18.78 16.29
C ARG A 412 -0.61 17.87 17.20
N VAL A 413 -0.40 18.01 18.50
CA VAL A 413 -1.18 17.36 19.55
C VAL A 413 -1.79 18.44 20.42
N THR A 414 -3.10 18.38 20.62
CA THR A 414 -3.81 19.31 21.49
C THR A 414 -4.31 18.60 22.75
N ALA A 415 -4.22 19.31 23.86
CA ALA A 415 -4.75 18.85 25.11
C ALA A 415 -6.27 18.74 25.04
N ASP A 416 -6.82 17.60 25.47
CA ASP A 416 -8.24 17.50 25.82
C ASP A 416 -8.61 18.68 26.76
N LEU A 417 -9.65 19.43 26.38
CA LEU A 417 -10.20 20.48 27.22
C LEU A 417 -10.77 19.84 28.50
N PRO A 418 -10.48 20.38 29.70
CA PRO A 418 -11.06 19.84 30.92
C PRO A 418 -12.58 19.86 30.79
N SER A 419 -13.18 18.68 30.88
CA SER A 419 -14.63 18.50 30.86
C SER A 419 -15.26 19.47 31.87
N THR A 420 -16.07 20.41 31.39
CA THR A 420 -16.85 21.34 32.22
C THR A 420 -18.03 20.64 32.90
N ALA A 421 -17.94 19.33 33.17
CA ALA A 421 -18.98 18.56 33.82
C ALA A 421 -18.90 18.68 35.35
N ARG A 422 -19.88 19.41 35.89
CA ARG A 422 -20.33 19.50 37.29
C ARG A 422 -19.39 20.18 38.28
N ARG A 423 -19.48 21.51 38.33
CA ARG A 423 -19.53 22.17 39.64
C ARG A 423 -20.78 21.65 40.36
N PRO A 424 -20.68 21.11 41.59
CA PRO A 424 -21.87 21.01 42.43
C PRO A 424 -22.38 22.45 42.64
N GLU A 425 -23.66 22.67 42.35
CA GLU A 425 -24.33 23.90 42.80
C GLU A 425 -24.24 23.97 44.34
N PRO A 426 -24.06 25.19 44.89
CA PRO A 426 -23.80 25.40 46.30
C PRO A 426 -24.95 24.98 47.23
#